data_AF-A0A5J9W0N0-F1
#
_entry.id   AF-A0A5J9W0N0-F1
#
_cell.length_a   1.000
_cell.length_b   1.000
_cell.length_c   1.000
_cell.angle_alpha   90.00
_cell.angle_beta   90.00
_cell.angle_gamma   90.00
#
_symmetry.space_group_name_H-M   'P 1'
#
loop_
_entity.id
_entity.type
_entity.pdbx_description
1 polymer ?
#
loop_
_entity_poly.entity_id
_entity_poly.type
_entity_poly.pdbx_seq_one_letter_code
_entity_poly.pdbx_strand_id
1 'polypeptide(L)'
;MSATAADAASAVPPYVVSAAEETLAAAESVGDHLSQLLAAAAEDPDAVAELPPLRRARAFLAMAHAATSLFAGSFECPSSLRLRCSGIDPDEHPIRKEFERLNLWQEKLNRFEDWDKAPLRPTTTLNTQAAARFIGHSLSHLTSDQKRSMQAISRGGGKSWSGQKRKPEPLAERKSVRVAAEEFLAKAAQELMGNSDSRVKGPVRLIPDEDED
;
A
#
# COMPACT_ATOMS: atom_id res chain seq x y z
N MET A 1 -17.47 -58.43 -25.32
CA MET A 1 -17.54 -58.52 -23.85
C MET A 1 -17.38 -57.11 -23.32
N SER A 2 -18.45 -56.51 -22.80
CA SER A 2 -18.44 -55.13 -22.32
C SER A 2 -18.06 -55.15 -20.85
N ALA A 3 -16.85 -54.68 -20.52
CA ALA A 3 -16.49 -54.43 -19.13
C ALA A 3 -17.40 -53.33 -18.60
N THR A 4 -18.18 -53.65 -17.57
CA THR A 4 -19.00 -52.66 -16.85
C THR A 4 -18.10 -51.68 -16.11
N ALA A 5 -18.51 -50.42 -15.97
CA ALA A 5 -17.74 -49.36 -15.29
C ALA A 5 -17.24 -49.73 -13.88
N ALA A 6 -17.88 -50.70 -13.21
CA ALA A 6 -17.44 -51.26 -11.94
C ALA A 6 -16.06 -51.96 -12.00
N ASP A 7 -15.69 -52.54 -13.14
CA ASP A 7 -14.43 -53.28 -13.33
C ASP A 7 -13.24 -52.31 -13.57
N ALA A 8 -13.53 -51.12 -14.12
CA ALA A 8 -12.53 -50.05 -14.30
C ALA A 8 -12.18 -49.33 -12.98
N ALA A 9 -13.14 -49.20 -12.06
CA ALA A 9 -12.90 -48.64 -10.74
C ALA A 9 -11.93 -49.49 -9.89
N SER A 10 -11.88 -50.80 -10.13
CA SER A 10 -10.91 -51.72 -9.50
C SER A 10 -9.49 -51.60 -10.06
N ALA A 11 -9.30 -50.97 -11.22
CA ALA A 11 -8.01 -50.88 -11.90
C ALA A 11 -7.23 -49.59 -11.55
N VAL A 12 -7.89 -48.59 -10.97
CA VAL A 12 -7.28 -47.31 -10.60
C VAL A 12 -6.70 -47.43 -9.18
N PRO A 13 -5.41 -47.13 -8.99
CA PRO A 13 -4.82 -47.15 -7.65
C PRO A 13 -5.55 -46.20 -6.68
N PRO A 14 -5.77 -46.59 -5.41
CA PRO A 14 -6.54 -45.79 -4.46
C PRO A 14 -5.95 -44.40 -4.21
N TYR A 15 -4.63 -44.24 -4.33
CA TYR A 15 -3.98 -42.93 -4.22
C TYR A 15 -4.39 -41.95 -5.32
N VAL A 16 -4.69 -42.45 -6.53
CA VAL A 16 -5.14 -41.61 -7.66
C VAL A 16 -6.55 -41.10 -7.40
N VAL A 17 -7.42 -41.96 -6.86
CA VAL A 17 -8.79 -41.59 -6.49
C VAL A 17 -8.76 -40.53 -5.37
N SER A 18 -7.98 -40.77 -4.31
CA SER A 18 -7.80 -39.79 -3.22
C SER A 18 -7.28 -38.44 -3.73
N ALA A 19 -6.24 -38.45 -4.58
CA ALA A 19 -5.68 -37.22 -5.14
C ALA A 19 -6.69 -36.47 -6.03
N ALA A 20 -7.53 -37.20 -6.78
CA ALA A 20 -8.58 -36.60 -7.59
C ALA A 20 -9.69 -35.98 -6.72
N GLU A 21 -10.11 -36.66 -5.66
CA GLU A 21 -11.08 -36.14 -4.68
C GLU A 21 -10.54 -34.89 -3.96
N GLU A 22 -9.28 -34.90 -3.53
CA GLU A 22 -8.61 -33.75 -2.92
C GLU A 22 -8.54 -32.56 -3.89
N THR A 23 -8.20 -32.81 -5.15
CA THR A 23 -8.13 -31.78 -6.19
C THR A 23 -9.51 -31.20 -6.50
N LEU A 24 -10.54 -32.04 -6.55
CA LEU A 24 -11.93 -31.62 -6.75
C LEU A 24 -12.39 -30.73 -5.58
N ALA A 25 -12.20 -31.18 -4.34
CA ALA A 25 -12.58 -30.43 -3.15
C ALA A 25 -11.85 -29.07 -3.08
N ALA A 26 -10.57 -29.02 -3.46
CA ALA A 26 -9.82 -27.76 -3.54
C ALA A 26 -10.36 -26.84 -4.65
N ALA A 27 -10.70 -27.38 -5.81
CA ALA A 27 -11.26 -26.62 -6.93
C ALA A 27 -12.64 -26.04 -6.59
N GLU A 28 -13.51 -26.83 -5.97
CA GLU A 28 -14.82 -26.40 -5.47
C GLU A 28 -14.67 -25.28 -4.44
N SER A 29 -13.77 -25.46 -3.46
CA SER A 29 -13.48 -24.44 -2.45
C SER A 29 -13.04 -23.11 -3.09
N VAL A 30 -12.09 -23.12 -4.03
CA VAL A 30 -11.67 -21.88 -4.71
C VAL A 30 -12.83 -21.28 -5.53
N GLY A 31 -13.66 -22.13 -6.15
CA GLY A 31 -14.86 -21.72 -6.88
C GLY A 31 -15.89 -21.01 -5.98
N ASP A 32 -16.14 -21.54 -4.80
CA ASP A 32 -17.06 -20.98 -3.81
C ASP A 32 -16.59 -19.61 -3.32
N HIS A 33 -15.31 -19.50 -2.93
CA HIS A 33 -14.73 -18.24 -2.48
C HIS A 33 -14.72 -17.18 -3.58
N LEU A 34 -14.42 -17.57 -4.83
CA LEU A 34 -14.47 -16.67 -5.98
C LEU A 34 -15.91 -16.19 -6.24
N SER A 35 -16.88 -17.09 -6.17
CA SER A 35 -18.30 -16.77 -6.35
C SER A 35 -18.80 -15.79 -5.29
N GLN A 36 -18.41 -15.99 -4.03
CA GLN A 36 -18.72 -15.06 -2.94
C GLN A 36 -18.09 -13.68 -3.18
N LEU A 37 -16.84 -13.62 -3.63
CA LEU A 37 -16.15 -12.37 -3.92
C LEU A 37 -16.80 -11.63 -5.10
N LEU A 38 -17.20 -12.35 -6.15
CA LEU A 38 -17.91 -11.77 -7.30
C LEU A 38 -19.31 -11.29 -6.92
N ALA A 39 -20.04 -12.03 -6.08
CA ALA A 39 -21.34 -11.61 -5.58
C ALA A 39 -21.23 -10.31 -4.76
N ALA A 40 -20.25 -10.23 -3.84
CA ALA A 40 -20.00 -9.03 -3.06
C ALA A 40 -19.63 -7.82 -3.95
N ALA A 41 -18.83 -8.04 -5.00
CA ALA A 41 -18.48 -6.99 -5.97
C ALA A 41 -19.67 -6.58 -6.87
N ALA A 42 -20.66 -7.44 -7.05
CA ALA A 42 -21.89 -7.11 -7.78
C ALA A 42 -22.87 -6.29 -6.94
N GLU A 43 -22.92 -6.54 -5.62
CA GLU A 43 -23.71 -5.76 -4.67
C GLU A 43 -23.14 -4.35 -4.46
N ASP A 44 -21.81 -4.25 -4.37
CA ASP A 44 -21.09 -2.98 -4.26
C ASP A 44 -19.89 -2.95 -5.22
N PRO A 45 -20.06 -2.36 -6.41
CA PRO A 45 -18.99 -2.22 -7.40
C PRO A 45 -17.80 -1.41 -6.90
N ASP A 46 -18.01 -0.50 -5.96
CA ASP A 46 -16.98 0.39 -5.42
C ASP A 46 -16.26 -0.24 -4.22
N ALA A 47 -16.78 -1.32 -3.62
CA ALA A 47 -16.16 -2.00 -2.46
C ALA A 47 -14.68 -2.32 -2.67
N VAL A 48 -14.30 -2.82 -3.85
CA VAL A 48 -12.89 -3.11 -4.19
C VAL A 48 -12.09 -1.80 -4.34
N ALA A 49 -12.70 -0.76 -4.88
CA ALA A 49 -12.13 0.57 -5.02
C ALA A 49 -12.02 1.34 -3.69
N GLU A 50 -12.72 0.91 -2.63
CA GLU A 50 -12.59 1.45 -1.28
C GLU A 50 -11.49 0.76 -0.46
N LEU A 51 -11.04 -0.44 -0.86
CA LEU A 51 -9.96 -1.14 -0.18
C LEU A 51 -8.66 -0.31 -0.16
N PRO A 52 -7.88 -0.36 0.94
CA PRO A 52 -6.53 0.20 0.96
C PRO A 52 -5.69 -0.32 -0.21
N PRO A 53 -4.79 0.49 -0.80
CA PRO A 53 -4.11 0.14 -2.06
C PRO A 53 -3.48 -1.27 -2.08
N LEU A 54 -2.81 -1.66 -0.99
CA LEU A 54 -2.18 -2.97 -0.87
C LEU A 54 -3.21 -4.12 -0.82
N ARG A 55 -4.32 -3.95 -0.09
CA ARG A 55 -5.40 -4.94 -0.01
C ARG A 55 -6.14 -5.06 -1.33
N ARG A 56 -6.38 -3.93 -2.00
CA ARG A 56 -6.96 -3.87 -3.34
C ARG A 56 -6.14 -4.66 -4.34
N ALA A 57 -4.82 -4.42 -4.37
CA ALA A 57 -3.91 -5.14 -5.26
C ALA A 57 -3.91 -6.65 -5.00
N ARG A 58 -4.02 -7.08 -3.73
CA ARG A 58 -4.15 -8.50 -3.37
C ARG A 58 -5.46 -9.10 -3.81
N ALA A 59 -6.58 -8.38 -3.66
CA ALA A 59 -7.87 -8.86 -4.15
C ALA A 59 -7.81 -9.13 -5.66
N PHE A 60 -7.24 -8.21 -6.43
CA PHE A 60 -7.03 -8.40 -7.88
C PHE A 60 -6.08 -9.56 -8.19
N LEU A 61 -4.98 -9.71 -7.45
CA LEU A 61 -4.05 -10.81 -7.66
C LEU A 61 -4.67 -12.18 -7.32
N ALA A 62 -5.44 -12.26 -6.24
CA ALA A 62 -6.17 -13.46 -5.85
C ALA A 62 -7.21 -13.85 -6.90
N MET A 63 -7.96 -12.88 -7.43
CA MET A 63 -8.88 -13.12 -8.55
C MET A 63 -8.16 -13.63 -9.78
N ALA A 64 -7.00 -13.05 -10.14
CA ALA A 64 -6.22 -13.48 -11.28
C ALA A 64 -5.66 -14.92 -11.10
N HIS A 65 -5.22 -15.27 -9.90
CA HIS A 65 -4.81 -16.65 -9.58
C HIS A 65 -5.98 -17.63 -9.65
N ALA A 66 -7.12 -17.31 -9.03
CA ALA A 66 -8.31 -18.14 -9.08
C ALA A 66 -8.77 -18.34 -10.53
N ALA A 67 -8.75 -17.27 -11.32
CA ALA A 67 -9.12 -17.30 -12.72
C ALA A 67 -8.19 -18.19 -13.56
N THR A 68 -6.88 -18.04 -13.39
CA THR A 68 -5.86 -18.82 -14.14
C THR A 68 -5.86 -20.30 -13.73
N SER A 69 -6.23 -20.60 -12.47
CA SER A 69 -6.33 -21.96 -11.95
C SER A 69 -7.64 -22.67 -12.33
N LEU A 70 -8.78 -21.96 -12.31
CA LEU A 70 -10.11 -22.55 -12.48
C LEU A 70 -10.75 -22.35 -13.86
N PHE A 71 -10.63 -21.18 -14.50
CA PHE A 71 -11.51 -20.87 -15.64
C PHE A 71 -11.26 -21.74 -16.86
N ALA A 72 -12.30 -22.47 -17.25
CA ALA A 72 -12.39 -23.31 -18.43
C ALA A 72 -13.11 -22.63 -19.62
N GLY A 73 -13.42 -21.32 -19.55
CA GLY A 73 -14.48 -20.72 -20.36
C GLY A 73 -14.08 -19.94 -21.63
N SER A 74 -12.84 -19.46 -21.75
CA SER A 74 -12.44 -18.63 -22.90
C SER A 74 -11.51 -19.43 -23.79
N PHE A 75 -11.88 -19.59 -25.07
CA PHE A 75 -11.13 -20.34 -26.09
C PHE A 75 -9.65 -19.90 -26.24
N GLU A 76 -9.27 -18.77 -25.64
CA GLU A 76 -7.94 -18.15 -25.73
C GLU A 76 -7.06 -18.39 -24.49
N CYS A 77 -7.59 -18.93 -23.38
CA CYS A 77 -6.79 -19.24 -22.19
C CYS A 77 -7.33 -20.45 -21.41
N PRO A 78 -6.89 -21.68 -21.72
CA PRO A 78 -7.23 -22.86 -20.92
C PRO A 78 -6.51 -22.82 -19.57
N SER A 79 -7.25 -22.99 -18.46
CA SER A 79 -6.69 -23.07 -17.10
C SER A 79 -5.73 -24.24 -16.90
N SER A 80 -4.83 -24.13 -15.91
CA SER A 80 -3.88 -25.20 -15.57
C SER A 80 -4.58 -26.53 -15.22
N LEU A 81 -5.68 -26.45 -14.45
CA LEU A 81 -6.48 -27.62 -14.10
C LEU A 81 -7.05 -28.28 -15.36
N ARG A 82 -7.65 -27.51 -16.26
CA ARG A 82 -8.22 -28.03 -17.51
C ARG A 82 -7.17 -28.67 -18.39
N LEU A 83 -6.00 -28.03 -18.53
CA LEU A 83 -4.88 -28.57 -19.30
C LEU A 83 -4.46 -29.93 -18.76
N ARG A 84 -4.22 -30.03 -17.44
CA ARG A 84 -3.87 -31.29 -16.78
C ARG A 84 -4.95 -32.36 -16.95
N CYS A 85 -6.23 -32.00 -16.80
CA CYS A 85 -7.34 -32.92 -17.04
C CYS A 85 -7.48 -33.36 -18.51
N SER A 86 -6.99 -32.56 -19.46
CA SER A 86 -6.93 -32.91 -20.89
C SER A 86 -5.65 -33.64 -21.30
N GLY A 87 -4.75 -33.92 -20.35
CA GLY A 87 -3.46 -34.56 -20.62
C GLY A 87 -2.41 -33.63 -21.23
N ILE A 88 -2.62 -32.32 -21.19
CA ILE A 88 -1.65 -31.31 -21.65
C ILE A 88 -0.86 -30.83 -20.44
N ASP A 89 0.47 -30.81 -20.56
CA ASP A 89 1.34 -30.28 -19.52
C ASP A 89 1.27 -28.73 -19.50
N PRO A 90 0.82 -28.10 -18.40
CA PRO A 90 0.78 -26.65 -18.30
C PRO A 90 2.18 -26.00 -18.35
N ASP A 91 3.26 -26.75 -18.05
CA ASP A 91 4.62 -26.20 -18.05
C ASP A 91 5.18 -25.97 -19.47
N GLU A 92 4.64 -26.66 -20.47
CA GLU A 92 4.92 -26.47 -21.89
C GLU A 92 3.92 -25.52 -22.58
N HIS A 93 2.87 -25.13 -21.87
CA HIS A 93 1.79 -24.29 -22.40
C HIS A 93 2.05 -22.79 -22.12
N PRO A 94 1.59 -21.86 -22.98
CA PRO A 94 1.74 -20.42 -22.76
C PRO A 94 1.23 -19.90 -21.40
N ILE A 95 0.31 -20.62 -20.77
CA ILE A 95 -0.20 -20.31 -19.42
C ILE A 95 0.91 -20.26 -18.36
N ARG A 96 2.01 -20.98 -18.55
CA ARG A 96 3.17 -20.87 -17.67
C ARG A 96 3.66 -19.43 -17.53
N LYS A 97 3.66 -18.66 -18.62
CA LYS A 97 4.03 -17.23 -18.60
C LYS A 97 3.06 -16.41 -17.74
N GLU A 98 1.80 -16.80 -17.68
CA GLU A 98 0.82 -16.18 -16.80
C GLU A 98 1.12 -16.49 -15.33
N PHE A 99 1.48 -17.72 -14.99
CA PHE A 99 1.93 -18.05 -13.62
C PHE A 99 3.22 -17.30 -13.24
N GLU A 100 4.20 -17.21 -14.14
CA GLU A 100 5.42 -16.43 -13.93
C GLU A 100 5.10 -14.95 -13.70
N ARG A 101 4.16 -14.39 -14.48
CA ARG A 101 3.68 -13.01 -14.31
C ARG A 101 3.01 -12.82 -12.95
N LEU A 102 2.13 -13.72 -12.53
CA LEU A 102 1.44 -13.65 -11.24
C LEU A 102 2.41 -13.77 -10.06
N ASN A 103 3.38 -14.69 -10.14
CA ASN A 103 4.43 -14.84 -9.13
C ASN A 103 5.27 -13.56 -8.98
N LEU A 104 5.64 -12.92 -10.09
CA LEU A 104 6.34 -11.64 -10.05
C LEU A 104 5.54 -10.56 -9.32
N TRP A 105 4.21 -10.51 -9.53
CA TRP A 105 3.34 -9.57 -8.82
C TRP A 105 3.18 -9.91 -7.35
N GLN A 106 3.08 -11.20 -7.02
CA GLN A 106 3.06 -11.67 -5.62
C GLN A 106 4.34 -11.24 -4.90
N GLU A 107 5.51 -11.43 -5.49
CA GLU A 107 6.79 -10.98 -4.94
C GLU A 107 6.83 -9.47 -4.73
N LYS A 108 6.35 -8.69 -5.70
CA LYS A 108 6.26 -7.23 -5.57
C LYS A 108 5.36 -6.82 -4.42
N LEU A 109 4.20 -7.44 -4.27
CA LEU A 109 3.27 -7.15 -3.17
C LEU A 109 3.84 -7.56 -1.80
N ASN A 110 4.56 -8.67 -1.73
CA ASN A 110 5.22 -9.11 -0.50
C ASN A 110 6.28 -8.10 -0.05
N ARG A 111 7.05 -7.50 -0.97
CA ARG A 111 8.02 -6.45 -0.63
C ARG A 111 7.35 -5.26 0.06
N PHE A 112 6.14 -4.87 -0.34
CA PHE A 112 5.43 -3.75 0.29
C PHE A 112 4.95 -4.05 1.71
N GLU A 113 4.77 -5.32 2.10
CA GLU A 113 4.49 -5.64 3.52
C GLU A 113 5.64 -5.28 4.44
N ASP A 114 6.86 -5.38 3.92
CA ASP A 114 8.06 -5.09 4.68
C ASP A 114 8.41 -3.61 4.67
N TRP A 115 7.80 -2.82 3.79
CA TRP A 115 7.95 -1.35 3.78
C TRP A 115 7.28 -0.67 4.96
N ASP A 116 6.13 -1.17 5.43
CA ASP A 116 5.50 -0.66 6.65
C ASP A 116 6.31 -1.02 7.92
N LYS A 117 7.12 -2.08 7.83
CA LYS A 117 8.04 -2.51 8.90
C LYS A 117 9.41 -1.84 8.80
N ALA A 118 9.76 -1.30 7.62
CA ALA A 118 10.96 -0.52 7.44
C ALA A 118 10.86 0.72 8.35
N PRO A 119 11.97 1.18 8.96
CA PRO A 119 11.94 2.40 9.75
C PRO A 119 11.24 3.51 8.95
N LEU A 120 10.16 4.07 9.50
CA LEU A 120 9.28 5.11 8.92
C LEU A 120 10.02 6.35 8.36
N ARG A 121 11.33 6.41 8.55
CA ARG A 121 12.22 7.36 7.94
C ARG A 121 13.38 6.56 7.37
N PRO A 122 13.70 6.66 6.07
CA PRO A 122 15.11 6.51 5.71
C PRO A 122 15.89 7.35 6.71
N THR A 123 17.02 6.84 7.15
CA THR A 123 18.02 7.63 7.87
C THR A 123 18.42 8.79 6.95
N THR A 124 17.61 9.83 6.83
CA THR A 124 18.04 11.18 6.49
C THR A 124 18.82 11.65 7.71
N THR A 125 19.93 10.97 7.96
CA THR A 125 21.00 11.43 8.81
C THR A 125 21.52 12.63 8.07
N LEU A 126 21.00 13.80 8.45
CA LEU A 126 21.46 15.07 7.92
C LEU A 126 22.96 15.13 8.16
N ASN A 127 23.73 15.08 7.07
CA ASN A 127 25.16 15.27 7.13
C ASN A 127 25.42 16.77 7.36
N THR A 128 25.45 17.17 8.63
CA THR A 128 25.63 18.56 9.05
C THR A 128 26.94 19.14 8.52
N GLN A 129 27.97 18.30 8.34
CA GLN A 129 29.24 18.69 7.73
C GLN A 129 29.09 19.02 6.25
N ALA A 130 28.40 18.18 5.48
CA ALA A 130 28.10 18.45 4.07
C ALA A 130 27.22 19.70 3.93
N ALA A 131 26.16 19.81 4.74
CA ALA A 131 25.27 20.97 4.75
C ALA A 131 26.03 22.28 5.05
N ALA A 132 26.93 22.29 6.03
CA ALA A 132 27.75 23.46 6.33
C ALA A 132 28.69 23.86 5.17
N ARG A 133 29.23 22.88 4.41
CA ARG A 133 30.01 23.15 3.19
C ARG A 133 29.15 23.77 2.10
N PHE A 134 27.96 23.21 1.84
CA PHE A 134 27.03 23.73 0.84
C PHE A 134 26.57 25.15 1.17
N ILE A 135 26.16 25.41 2.42
CA ILE A 135 25.69 26.73 2.85
C ILE A 135 26.86 27.73 2.82
N GLY A 136 28.04 27.34 3.29
CA GLY A 136 29.23 28.20 3.29
C GLY A 136 29.71 28.58 1.89
N HIS A 137 29.57 27.70 0.92
CA HIS A 137 29.96 27.95 -0.46
C HIS A 137 28.88 28.73 -1.25
N SER A 138 27.59 28.46 -0.99
CA SER A 138 26.48 29.07 -1.72
C SER A 138 26.16 30.49 -1.25
N LEU A 139 26.55 30.86 -0.03
CA LEU A 139 26.28 32.17 0.55
C LEU A 139 27.60 32.96 0.75
N SER A 140 27.96 33.78 -0.23
CA SER A 140 29.15 34.65 -0.19
C SER A 140 29.10 35.71 0.91
N HIS A 141 27.90 36.09 1.36
CA HIS A 141 27.67 37.19 2.33
C HIS A 141 27.57 36.75 3.80
N LEU A 142 27.99 35.52 4.14
CA LEU A 142 27.99 35.09 5.53
C LEU A 142 28.99 35.90 6.38
N THR A 143 28.52 36.43 7.51
CA THR A 143 29.37 37.11 8.48
C THR A 143 30.39 36.14 9.08
N SER A 144 31.49 36.66 9.63
CA SER A 144 32.52 35.83 10.29
C SER A 144 31.93 34.96 11.41
N ASP A 145 30.96 35.50 12.14
CA ASP A 145 30.30 34.82 13.25
C ASP A 145 29.37 33.70 12.76
N GLN A 146 28.68 33.91 11.63
CA GLN A 146 27.88 32.88 10.98
C GLN A 146 28.76 31.74 10.44
N LYS A 147 29.90 32.05 9.83
CA LYS A 147 30.87 31.04 9.36
C LYS A 147 31.43 30.21 10.52
N ARG A 148 31.77 30.86 11.64
CA ARG A 148 32.26 30.20 12.86
C ARG A 148 31.19 29.32 13.51
N SER A 149 29.93 29.79 13.55
CA SER A 149 28.78 29.02 14.03
C SER A 149 28.53 27.75 13.20
N MET A 150 28.55 27.86 11.87
CA MET A 150 28.38 26.69 10.99
C MET A 150 29.52 25.66 11.12
N GLN A 151 30.76 26.12 11.30
CA GLN A 151 31.89 25.22 11.58
C GLN A 151 31.75 24.49 12.91
N ALA A 152 31.17 25.13 13.94
CA ALA A 152 30.88 24.47 15.21
C ALA A 152 29.77 23.42 15.08
N ILE A 153 28.71 23.71 14.31
CA ILE A 153 27.61 22.77 14.01
C ILE A 153 28.12 21.59 13.18
N SER A 154 29.00 21.84 12.20
CA SER A 154 29.64 20.80 11.38
C SER A 154 30.55 19.85 12.17
N ARG A 155 31.13 20.31 13.29
CA ARG A 155 32.01 19.49 14.16
C ARG A 155 31.24 18.77 15.28
N GLY A 156 29.91 18.87 15.30
CA GLY A 156 29.07 18.31 16.36
C GLY A 156 29.09 19.10 17.68
N GLY A 157 29.72 20.28 17.70
CA GLY A 157 29.86 21.15 18.88
C GLY A 157 28.75 22.20 19.02
N GLY A 158 27.74 22.18 18.15
CA GLY A 158 26.57 23.01 18.33
C GLY A 158 25.80 22.54 19.56
N LYS A 159 25.61 23.42 20.56
CA LYS A 159 24.50 23.24 21.50
C LYS A 159 23.28 22.93 20.65
N SER A 160 22.74 21.72 20.80
CA SER A 160 21.48 21.34 20.21
C SER A 160 20.54 22.52 20.41
N TRP A 161 20.10 23.15 19.33
CA TRP A 161 18.88 23.94 19.37
C TRP A 161 17.74 22.92 19.48
N SER A 162 17.75 22.15 20.56
CA SER A 162 16.53 21.65 21.14
C SER A 162 15.79 22.93 21.52
N GLY A 163 14.93 23.41 20.60
CA GLY A 163 13.84 24.28 20.99
C GLY A 163 13.30 23.69 22.27
N GLN A 164 13.37 24.47 23.36
CA GLN A 164 13.14 24.03 24.72
C GLN A 164 12.07 22.95 24.70
N LYS A 165 12.46 21.69 24.90
CA LYS A 165 11.47 20.65 25.21
C LYS A 165 10.93 21.10 26.55
N ARG A 166 9.81 21.83 26.51
CA ARG A 166 9.01 22.09 27.69
C ARG A 166 8.83 20.73 28.35
N LYS A 167 9.16 20.65 29.64
CA LYS A 167 8.85 19.47 30.45
C LYS A 167 7.41 19.09 30.12
N PRO A 168 7.10 17.81 29.85
CA PRO A 168 5.71 17.41 29.71
C PRO A 168 5.00 17.80 31.00
N GLU A 169 4.10 18.77 30.90
CA GLU A 169 3.14 19.04 31.96
C GLU A 169 2.33 17.77 32.20
N PRO A 170 1.94 17.49 33.46
CA PRO A 170 1.14 16.32 33.77
C PRO A 170 -0.11 16.30 32.88
N LEU A 171 -0.33 15.16 32.22
CA LEU A 171 -1.43 14.91 31.29
C LEU A 171 -2.77 15.28 31.93
N ALA A 172 -3.34 16.41 31.51
CA ALA A 172 -4.78 16.60 31.59
C ALA A 172 -5.45 15.48 30.77
N GLU A 173 -6.55 14.94 31.28
CA GLU A 173 -7.30 13.82 30.70
C GLU A 173 -7.39 13.93 29.18
N ARG A 174 -6.86 12.92 28.50
CA ARG A 174 -6.82 12.88 27.04
C ARG A 174 -8.25 12.79 26.52
N LYS A 175 -8.81 13.92 26.09
CA LYS A 175 -9.96 13.95 25.18
C LYS A 175 -9.64 13.04 23.99
N SER A 176 -10.62 12.25 23.55
CA SER A 176 -10.42 11.35 22.41
C SER A 176 -9.91 12.14 21.19
N VAL A 177 -9.07 11.51 20.37
CA VAL A 177 -8.45 12.15 19.18
C VAL A 177 -9.50 12.77 18.27
N ARG A 178 -10.70 12.17 18.21
CA ARG A 178 -11.84 12.68 17.44
C ARG A 178 -12.35 14.02 17.99
N VAL A 179 -12.56 14.12 19.30
CA VAL A 179 -13.01 15.36 19.96
C VAL A 179 -11.98 16.47 19.82
N ALA A 180 -10.69 16.14 19.97
CA ALA A 180 -9.62 17.13 19.78
C ALA A 180 -9.54 17.63 18.32
N ALA A 181 -9.79 16.77 17.34
CA ALA A 181 -9.84 17.14 15.94
C ALA A 181 -11.06 18.00 15.61
N GLU A 182 -12.25 17.64 16.12
CA GLU A 182 -13.47 18.43 15.96
C GLU A 182 -13.34 19.83 16.59
N GLU A 183 -12.78 19.93 17.80
CA GLU A 183 -12.53 21.22 18.45
C GLU A 183 -11.54 22.08 17.63
N PHE A 184 -10.49 21.47 17.07
CA PHE A 184 -9.53 22.18 16.22
C PHE A 184 -10.16 22.69 14.93
N LEU A 185 -10.97 21.85 14.25
CA LEU A 185 -11.67 22.22 13.02
C LEU A 185 -12.72 23.30 13.27
N ALA A 186 -13.49 23.22 14.36
CA ALA A 186 -14.46 24.23 14.75
C ALA A 186 -13.77 25.58 15.04
N LYS A 187 -12.63 25.55 15.74
CA LYS A 187 -11.85 26.76 16.02
C LYS A 187 -11.26 27.37 14.75
N ALA A 188 -10.73 26.55 13.84
CA ALA A 188 -10.22 27.02 12.56
C ALA A 188 -11.32 27.64 11.70
N ALA A 189 -12.52 27.03 11.66
CA ALA A 189 -13.68 27.58 10.96
C ALA A 189 -14.12 28.93 11.55
N GLN A 190 -14.07 29.08 12.87
CA GLN A 190 -14.39 30.34 13.55
C GLN A 190 -13.35 31.44 13.26
N GLU A 191 -12.06 31.10 13.20
CA GLU A 191 -11.00 32.03 12.80
C GLU A 191 -11.11 32.44 11.31
N LEU A 192 -11.64 31.56 10.46
CA LEU A 192 -11.88 31.81 9.03
C LEU A 192 -13.12 32.68 8.78
N MET A 193 -14.17 32.54 9.60
CA MET A 193 -15.41 33.33 9.51
C MET A 193 -15.31 34.71 10.17
N GLY A 194 -14.15 35.08 10.70
CA GLY A 194 -13.78 36.46 11.03
C GLY A 194 -14.50 37.04 12.25
N ASN A 195 -13.85 36.97 13.41
CA ASN A 195 -14.09 37.95 14.47
C ASN A 195 -13.42 39.27 14.05
N SER A 196 -14.20 40.34 13.94
CA SER A 196 -13.80 41.64 13.40
C SER A 196 -12.90 42.46 14.33
N ASP A 197 -11.90 41.83 14.97
CA ASP A 197 -10.83 42.56 15.64
C ASP A 197 -9.58 42.49 14.76
N SER A 198 -9.38 43.58 14.05
CA SER A 198 -8.30 43.86 13.12
C SER A 198 -6.92 43.59 13.72
N ARG A 199 -6.43 42.35 13.60
CA ARG A 199 -5.01 42.05 13.65
C ARG A 199 -4.65 40.78 12.89
N VAL A 200 -4.85 40.82 11.57
CA VAL A 200 -4.26 39.80 10.67
C VAL A 200 -2.74 39.88 10.81
N LYS A 201 -2.15 38.89 11.46
CA LYS A 201 -0.70 38.67 11.49
C LYS A 201 -0.40 37.40 10.70
N GLY A 202 -0.36 37.56 9.39
CA GLY A 202 -0.02 36.51 8.43
C GLY A 202 0.59 37.13 7.16
N PRO A 203 1.36 36.39 6.37
CA PRO A 203 2.17 36.92 5.27
C PRO A 203 1.38 37.27 4.00
N VAL A 204 0.05 37.14 4.00
CA VAL A 204 -0.78 37.40 2.81
C VAL A 204 -1.34 38.81 2.90
N ARG A 205 -0.70 39.74 2.19
CA ARG A 205 -1.30 41.03 1.83
C ARG A 205 -2.14 40.80 0.57
N LEU A 206 -3.45 40.97 0.67
CA LEU A 206 -4.31 41.13 -0.50
C LEU A 206 -4.01 42.51 -1.08
N ILE A 207 -3.60 42.53 -2.34
CA ILE A 207 -3.48 43.76 -3.14
C ILE A 207 -4.91 44.05 -3.63
N PRO A 208 -5.47 45.24 -3.37
CA PRO A 208 -6.72 45.62 -4.02
C PRO A 208 -6.46 45.88 -5.50
N ASP A 209 -7.22 45.20 -6.36
CA ASP A 209 -7.31 45.53 -7.79
C ASP A 209 -8.08 46.85 -7.90
N GLU A 210 -7.35 47.93 -8.24
CA GLU A 210 -7.96 49.20 -8.63
C GLU A 210 -8.32 49.11 -10.12
N ASP A 211 -9.62 49.07 -10.38
CA ASP A 211 -10.20 49.32 -11.70
C ASP A 211 -10.04 50.81 -12.07
N GLU A 212 -9.38 51.14 -13.18
CA GLU A 212 -9.53 52.43 -13.88
C GLU A 212 -9.53 52.24 -15.41
N ASP A 213 -10.64 52.71 -16.02
CA ASP A 213 -11.04 52.98 -17.41
C ASP A 213 -11.22 51.85 -18.46
#